data_AF-A0A7S0CK42-F1
#
_entry.id   AF-A0A7S0CK42-F1
#
_cell.length_a   1.000
_cell.length_b   1.000
_cell.length_c   1.000
_cell.angle_alpha   90.00
_cell.angle_beta   90.00
_cell.angle_gamma   90.00
#
_symmetry.space_group_name_H-M   'P 1'
#
loop_
_entity.id
_entity.type
_entity.pdbx_description
1 polymer ?
#
loop_
_entity_poly.entity_id
_entity_poly.type
_entity_poly.pdbx_seq_one_letter_code
_entity_poly.pdbx_strand_id
1 'polypeptide(L)'
;RISEHEYDRVLKIIERGEKKLDDIKSLQRAVRTMVGLFHNPWLELEFTYVNCRDKAYTLSEDRNLLCWAHKYGYGQWDAVRMAIRRSHAFRFDYYLRSLPTEALGA
;
A
#
# COMPACT_ATOMS: atom_id res chain seq x y z
N ARG A 1 -14.74 39.64 1.92
CA ARG A 1 -15.03 38.93 3.19
C ARG A 1 -15.46 37.53 2.81
N ILE A 2 -14.73 36.50 3.23
CA ILE A 2 -15.14 35.11 3.02
C ILE A 2 -16.46 34.91 3.78
N SER A 3 -17.45 34.30 3.14
CA SER A 3 -18.73 34.02 3.80
C SER A 3 -18.53 32.93 4.86
N GLU A 4 -19.26 32.99 5.97
CA GLU A 4 -19.18 31.98 7.05
C GLU A 4 -19.37 30.55 6.50
N HIS A 5 -20.25 30.39 5.51
CA HIS A 5 -20.47 29.11 4.82
C HIS A 5 -19.26 28.62 3.99
N GLU A 6 -18.50 29.54 3.40
CA GLU A 6 -17.28 29.19 2.64
C GLU A 6 -16.12 28.83 3.57
N TYR A 7 -16.03 29.50 4.72
CA TYR A 7 -15.08 29.16 5.79
C TYR A 7 -15.32 27.72 6.29
N ASP A 8 -16.57 27.37 6.63
CA ASP A 8 -16.92 26.02 7.10
C ASP A 8 -16.64 24.93 6.07
N ARG A 9 -16.84 25.23 4.78
CA ARG A 9 -16.53 24.29 3.70
C ARG A 9 -15.03 24.01 3.61
N VAL A 10 -14.21 25.07 3.64
CA VAL A 10 -12.75 24.94 3.57
C VAL A 10 -12.23 24.20 4.80
N LEU A 11 -12.73 24.53 5.99
CA LEU A 11 -12.34 23.86 7.24
C LEU A 11 -12.56 22.35 7.16
N LYS A 12 -13.75 21.92 6.72
CA LYS A 12 -14.06 20.48 6.57
C LYS A 12 -13.19 19.76 5.54
N ILE A 13 -12.74 20.45 4.49
CA ILE A 13 -11.82 19.88 3.50
C ILE A 13 -10.44 19.67 4.14
N ILE A 14 -9.96 20.66 4.90
CA ILE A 14 -8.69 20.60 5.62
C ILE A 14 -8.71 19.47 6.64
N GLU A 15 -9.70 19.42 7.52
CA GLU A 15 -9.84 18.38 8.55
C GLU A 15 -9.87 16.97 7.93
N ARG A 16 -10.58 16.80 6.81
CA ARG A 16 -10.60 15.53 6.08
C ARG A 16 -9.25 15.18 5.49
N GLY A 17 -8.53 16.16 4.96
CA GLY A 17 -7.17 15.98 4.42
C GLY A 17 -6.18 15.58 5.50
N GLU A 18 -6.21 16.27 6.64
CA GLU A 18 -5.35 16.00 7.79
C GLU A 18 -5.61 14.61 8.38
N LYS A 19 -6.88 14.23 8.54
CA LYS A 19 -7.24 12.90 9.00
C LYS A 19 -6.68 11.81 8.10
N LYS A 20 -6.83 11.94 6.77
CA LYS A 20 -6.26 10.99 5.80
C LYS A 20 -4.74 10.90 5.90
N LEU A 21 -4.07 12.04 6.07
CA LEU A 21 -2.62 12.06 6.23
C LEU A 21 -2.17 11.37 7.52
N ASP A 22 -2.91 11.56 8.62
CA ASP A 22 -2.62 10.88 9.88
C ASP A 22 -2.83 9.36 9.78
N ASP A 23 -3.92 8.94 9.13
CA ASP A 23 -4.21 7.53 8.87
C ASP A 23 -3.07 6.87 8.06
N ILE A 24 -2.60 7.52 6.98
CA ILE A 24 -1.49 7.02 6.17
C ILE A 24 -0.20 6.94 7.01
N LYS A 25 0.11 7.95 7.82
CA LYS A 25 1.29 7.94 8.70
C LYS A 25 1.20 6.82 9.75
N SER A 26 0.02 6.58 10.29
CA SER A 26 -0.24 5.48 11.24
C SER A 26 0.02 4.13 10.58
N LEU A 27 -0.54 3.90 9.38
CA LEU A 27 -0.32 2.67 8.61
C LEU A 27 1.17 2.48 8.26
N GLN A 28 1.85 3.53 7.79
CA GLN A 28 3.28 3.45 7.47
C GLN A 28 4.13 3.08 8.69
N ARG A 29 3.79 3.59 9.88
CA ARG A 29 4.46 3.19 11.14
C ARG A 29 4.19 1.73 11.46
N ALA A 30 2.94 1.27 11.34
CA ALA A 30 2.60 -0.13 11.58
C ALA A 30 3.34 -1.09 10.63
N VAL A 31 3.38 -0.77 9.32
CA VAL A 31 4.14 -1.55 8.33
C VAL A 31 5.62 -1.58 8.66
N ARG A 32 6.22 -0.44 9.05
CA ARG A 32 7.63 -0.39 9.45
C ARG A 32 7.90 -1.31 10.63
N THR A 33 7.05 -1.26 11.66
CA THR A 33 7.19 -2.16 12.82
C THR A 33 7.07 -3.62 12.39
N MET A 34 6.04 -3.97 11.61
CA MET A 34 5.79 -5.34 11.15
C MET A 34 6.96 -5.90 10.33
N VAL A 35 7.45 -5.15 9.35
CA VAL A 35 8.59 -5.55 8.51
C VAL A 35 9.87 -5.72 9.35
N GLY A 36 10.04 -4.88 10.39
CA GLY A 36 11.17 -4.96 11.31
C GLY A 36 11.16 -6.13 12.29
N LEU A 37 10.05 -6.89 12.39
CA LEU A 37 9.98 -8.10 13.22
C LEU A 37 10.74 -9.29 12.62
N PHE A 38 11.04 -9.24 11.32
CA PHE A 38 11.61 -10.35 10.57
C PHE A 38 13.04 -10.04 10.15
N HIS A 39 13.91 -11.06 10.12
CA HIS A 39 15.27 -10.89 9.60
C HIS A 39 15.25 -10.77 8.08
N ASN A 40 14.43 -11.61 7.43
CA ASN A 40 14.18 -11.53 6.00
C ASN A 40 12.67 -11.43 5.69
N PRO A 41 12.10 -10.21 5.67
CA PRO A 41 10.67 -10.02 5.46
C PRO A 41 10.16 -10.51 4.09
N TRP A 42 11.04 -10.64 3.08
CA TRP A 42 10.66 -11.14 1.75
C TRP A 42 10.32 -12.63 1.74
N LEU A 43 10.81 -13.39 2.72
CA LEU A 43 10.59 -14.84 2.83
C LEU A 43 9.79 -15.24 4.07
N GLU A 44 9.90 -14.47 5.15
CA GLU A 44 9.38 -14.85 6.47
C GLU A 44 8.04 -14.20 6.80
N LEU A 45 7.75 -13.02 6.26
CA LEU A 45 6.57 -12.25 6.66
C LEU A 45 5.29 -13.00 6.27
N GLU A 46 4.41 -13.26 7.22
CA GLU A 46 3.14 -13.94 6.97
C GLU A 46 1.98 -13.09 7.48
N PHE A 47 0.87 -13.09 6.72
CA PHE A 47 -0.34 -12.42 7.14
C PHE A 47 -1.33 -13.44 7.71
N THR A 48 -1.99 -13.06 8.80
CA THR A 48 -3.10 -13.84 9.35
C THR A 48 -4.38 -13.46 8.59
N TYR A 49 -4.82 -14.29 7.66
CA TYR A 49 -6.04 -14.04 6.87
C TYR A 49 -7.28 -14.45 7.68
N VAL A 50 -7.74 -13.57 8.57
CA VAL A 50 -9.07 -13.71 9.16
C VAL A 50 -10.05 -12.96 8.26
N ASN A 51 -10.91 -13.69 7.54
CA ASN A 51 -12.04 -13.18 6.73
C ASN A 51 -11.74 -12.47 5.39
N CYS A 52 -10.73 -12.89 4.62
CA CYS A 52 -10.57 -12.42 3.23
C CYS A 52 -11.47 -13.23 2.28
N ARG A 53 -12.70 -12.75 2.03
CA ARG A 53 -13.59 -13.28 0.98
C ARG A 53 -13.01 -12.86 -0.39
N ASP A 54 -12.84 -13.84 -1.28
CA ASP A 54 -12.26 -13.70 -2.63
C ASP A 54 -10.80 -13.23 -2.67
N LYS A 55 -9.88 -14.18 -2.49
CA LYS A 55 -8.43 -13.93 -2.56
C LYS A 55 -8.00 -13.66 -4.00
N ALA A 56 -7.74 -12.40 -4.32
CA ALA A 56 -7.18 -12.00 -5.61
C ALA A 56 -5.68 -12.32 -5.73
N TYR A 57 -4.97 -12.37 -4.60
CA TYR A 57 -3.52 -12.57 -4.55
C TYR A 57 -3.14 -13.76 -3.66
N THR A 58 -1.98 -14.35 -3.94
CA THR A 58 -1.36 -15.36 -3.08
C THR A 58 -0.65 -14.72 -1.88
N LEU A 59 -0.40 -15.50 -0.83
CA LEU A 59 0.33 -15.06 0.36
C LEU A 59 1.71 -14.47 0.01
N SER A 60 2.37 -15.07 -0.97
CA SER A 60 3.68 -14.65 -1.46
C SER A 60 3.59 -13.33 -2.21
N GLU A 61 2.55 -13.14 -3.03
CA GLU A 61 2.31 -11.89 -3.75
C GLU A 61 2.07 -10.73 -2.77
N ASP A 62 1.14 -10.90 -1.82
CA ASP A 62 0.82 -9.89 -0.80
C ASP A 62 2.07 -9.47 -0.01
N ARG A 63 2.91 -10.44 0.36
CA ARG A 63 4.17 -10.19 1.09
C ARG A 63 5.12 -9.32 0.29
N ASN A 64 5.34 -9.68 -0.97
CA ASN A 64 6.24 -8.94 -1.85
C ASN A 64 5.69 -7.54 -2.15
N LEU A 65 4.38 -7.41 -2.34
CA LEU A 65 3.69 -6.12 -2.53
C LEU A 65 3.91 -5.21 -1.32
N LEU A 66 3.67 -5.71 -0.09
CA LEU A 66 3.91 -4.94 1.13
C LEU A 66 5.38 -4.52 1.26
N CYS A 67 6.31 -5.43 1.01
CA CYS A 67 7.74 -5.15 1.10
C CYS A 67 8.18 -4.10 0.06
N TRP A 68 7.68 -4.16 -1.17
CA TRP A 68 7.96 -3.13 -2.19
C TRP A 68 7.31 -1.78 -1.83
N ALA A 69 6.06 -1.78 -1.37
CA ALA A 69 5.39 -0.56 -0.93
C ALA A 69 6.13 0.10 0.24
N HIS A 70 6.67 -0.69 1.18
CA HIS A 70 7.53 -0.19 2.25
C HIS A 70 8.87 0.35 1.71
N LYS A 71 9.50 -0.37 0.78
CA LYS A 71 10.83 -0.02 0.24
C LYS A 71 10.82 1.25 -0.60
N TYR A 72 9.85 1.41 -1.50
CA TYR A 72 9.75 2.60 -2.35
C TYR A 72 8.96 3.73 -1.69
N GLY A 73 8.09 3.41 -0.75
CA GLY A 73 7.20 4.35 -0.09
C GLY A 73 5.79 4.28 -0.66
N TYR A 74 4.81 4.53 0.22
CA TYR A 74 3.39 4.56 -0.14
C TYR A 74 3.13 5.59 -1.25
N GLY A 75 2.36 5.20 -2.27
CA GLY A 75 2.04 6.06 -3.42
C GLY A 75 2.99 5.91 -4.61
N GLN A 76 4.16 5.28 -4.45
CA GLN A 76 5.09 5.04 -5.58
C GLN A 76 4.75 3.76 -6.36
N TRP A 77 3.51 3.65 -6.81
CA TRP A 77 2.97 2.44 -7.43
C TRP A 77 3.64 2.09 -8.76
N ASP A 78 4.12 3.08 -9.52
CA ASP A 78 4.91 2.82 -10.74
C ASP A 78 6.24 2.13 -10.42
N ALA A 79 6.91 2.53 -9.33
CA ALA A 79 8.14 1.89 -8.89
C ALA A 79 7.89 0.45 -8.44
N VAL A 80 6.79 0.20 -7.72
CA VAL A 80 6.34 -1.14 -7.33
C VAL A 80 6.05 -1.99 -8.57
N ARG A 81 5.29 -1.46 -9.54
CA ARG A 81 4.98 -2.14 -10.80
C ARG A 81 6.24 -2.53 -11.58
N MET A 82 7.20 -1.62 -11.67
CA MET A 82 8.48 -1.94 -12.30
C MET A 82 9.26 -3.02 -11.53
N ALA A 83 9.19 -3.03 -10.20
CA ALA A 83 9.85 -4.05 -9.37
C ALA A 83 9.25 -5.45 -9.61
N ILE A 84 7.91 -5.55 -9.70
CA ILE A 84 7.21 -6.78 -10.08
C ILE A 84 7.73 -7.30 -11.43
N ARG A 85 7.74 -6.43 -12.46
CA ARG A 85 8.13 -6.82 -13.83
C ARG A 85 9.58 -7.30 -13.93
N ARG A 86 10.48 -6.72 -13.12
CA ARG A 86 11.91 -7.08 -13.05
C ARG A 86 12.20 -8.28 -12.16
N SER A 87 11.32 -8.62 -11.23
CA SER A 87 11.57 -9.72 -10.30
C SER A 87 11.49 -11.07 -11.00
N HIS A 88 12.52 -11.91 -10.80
CA HIS A 88 12.55 -13.27 -11.32
C HIS A 88 11.49 -14.17 -10.66
N ALA A 89 11.13 -13.90 -9.41
CA ALA A 89 10.10 -14.66 -8.68
C ALA A 89 8.72 -14.56 -9.36
N PHE A 90 8.45 -13.44 -10.02
CA PHE A 90 7.19 -13.18 -10.71
C PHE A 90 7.34 -13.32 -12.23
N ARG A 91 8.35 -14.05 -12.73
CA ARG A 91 8.56 -14.22 -14.18
C ARG A 91 7.34 -14.81 -14.89
N PHE A 92 6.66 -15.75 -14.24
CA PHE A 92 5.51 -16.48 -14.80
C PHE A 92 4.16 -16.01 -14.24
N ASP A 93 4.17 -15.03 -13.34
CA ASP A 93 2.95 -14.43 -12.82
C ASP A 93 2.45 -13.35 -13.78
N TYR A 94 1.77 -13.79 -14.84
CA TYR A 94 1.26 -12.89 -15.87
C TYR A 94 0.19 -11.94 -15.34
N TYR A 95 -0.57 -12.34 -14.31
CA TYR A 95 -1.59 -11.51 -13.71
C TYR A 95 -0.96 -10.30 -13.03
N LEU A 96 -0.08 -10.52 -12.03
CA LEU A 96 0.56 -9.42 -11.30
C LEU A 96 1.42 -8.54 -12.22
N ARG A 97 2.08 -9.14 -13.23
CA ARG A 97 2.86 -8.39 -14.23
C ARG A 97 2.02 -7.51 -15.15
N SER A 98 0.77 -7.88 -15.42
CA SER A 98 -0.12 -7.17 -16.36
C SER A 98 -0.96 -6.10 -15.69
N LEU A 99 -1.09 -6.11 -14.36
CA LEU A 99 -1.87 -5.13 -13.62
C LEU A 99 -1.46 -3.68 -13.96
N PRO A 100 -2.46 -2.79 -14.13
CA PRO A 100 -2.22 -1.37 -14.28
C PRO A 100 -1.78 -0.77 -12.93
N THR A 101 -1.06 0.36 -12.98
CA THR A 101 -0.54 1.03 -11.77
C THR A 101 -1.68 1.41 -10.83
N GLU A 102 -2.81 1.81 -11.39
CA GLU A 102 -4.03 2.21 -10.70
C GLU A 102 -4.61 1.06 -9.88
N ALA A 103 -4.51 -0.20 -10.35
CA ALA A 103 -5.03 -1.35 -9.62
C ALA A 103 -4.14 -1.77 -8.43
N LEU A 104 -2.87 -1.35 -8.40
CA LEU A 104 -1.97 -1.60 -7.27
C LEU A 104 -2.18 -0.59 -6.13
N GLY A 105 -2.65 0.61 -6.45
CA GLY A 105 -2.81 1.73 -5.52
C GLY A 105 -4.25 2.16 -5.24
N ALA A 106 -5.22 1.35 -5.68
CA ALA A 106 -6.65 1.61 -5.52
C ALA A 106 -7.11 1.56 -4.05
#